data_AF-A0A7S3MRN6-F1
#
_entry.id   AF-A0A7S3MRN6-F1
#
_cell.length_a   1.000
_cell.length_b   1.000
_cell.length_c   1.000
_cell.angle_alpha   90.00
_cell.angle_beta   90.00
_cell.angle_gamma   90.00
#
_symmetry.space_group_name_H-M   'P 1'
#
loop_
_entity.id
_entity.type
_entity.pdbx_description
1 polymer ?
#
loop_
_entity_poly.entity_id
_entity_poly.type
_entity_poly.pdbx_seq_one_letter_code
_entity_poly.pdbx_strand_id
1 'polypeptide(L)'
;QISDLKRQLNITGVLSVVFLLAILGGNVFLLMSSYSNIKDSEKSENYLTLSDIHNCLFSLLDGTRKLQLESDADLYIDVSQEISNIELHVGMLQETYSFLKQIKNEKCNLHSYLVADQIQVYEYLSSAPRYVNVLDFVQSILVNCEELISKRQQNLPTKQNEVFIQKNLLSGGPDYLKKILHLFEDCEMAQVEQLSLNILPWIVVEISAIGLCLLVLVFYITRVDTMFKKLWKSLMKHTRFNIHNHTQKLLQRLSMIHENQEVKPEFEPKFKTKKKVRFTEKCKFLKVVILVCGLCLVYTSSFVFLIETLSVNQLVYEKSILKKNTRLRYLSKELSFWTRESILSNTDSSIEVFLQDNLFFSYPQLEFNSVRESITSNLNDILFSMLHENVSDGIKDIFFSKRNSWKVFSHGLYKGIQMIATESQNLVSSNKLEMEVLYEFDKSVYYLDELLNQVFQSLQREISEKLDFYFNIFIWTTVLYSLVVFGVLLVLFLPLIKKEKLLMKHILKLLKLFERNKT
;
A
#
# COMPACT_ATOMS: atom_id res chain seq x y z
N GLN A 1 -40.28 6.98 39.15
CA GLN A 1 -40.55 5.63 38.57
C GLN A 1 -41.06 5.69 37.13
N ILE A 2 -42.21 6.31 36.84
CA ILE A 2 -42.78 6.38 35.47
C ILE A 2 -41.99 7.33 34.56
N SER A 3 -41.60 8.50 35.07
CA SER A 3 -40.70 9.44 34.38
C SER A 3 -39.35 8.79 34.08
N ASP A 4 -38.79 8.05 35.04
CA ASP A 4 -37.50 7.36 34.90
C ASP A 4 -37.52 6.27 33.82
N LEU A 5 -38.60 5.47 33.71
CA LEU A 5 -38.70 4.45 32.67
C LEU A 5 -38.80 5.07 31.27
N LYS A 6 -39.61 6.12 31.10
CA LYS A 6 -39.74 6.85 29.82
C LYS A 6 -38.40 7.48 29.41
N ARG A 7 -37.66 8.04 30.38
CA ARG A 7 -36.31 8.56 30.20
C ARG A 7 -35.33 7.46 29.77
N GLN A 8 -35.32 6.31 30.45
CA GLN A 8 -34.45 5.17 30.13
C GLN A 8 -34.72 4.59 28.73
N LEU A 9 -35.97 4.45 28.32
CA LEU A 9 -36.34 3.99 26.96
C LEU A 9 -35.91 4.95 25.86
N ASN A 10 -36.00 6.26 26.10
CA ASN A 10 -35.47 7.27 25.17
C ASN A 10 -33.93 7.22 25.12
N ILE A 11 -33.27 7.10 26.28
CA ILE A 11 -31.81 6.97 26.39
C ILE A 11 -31.33 5.73 25.62
N THR A 12 -31.97 4.57 25.78
CA THR A 12 -31.62 3.35 25.04
C THR A 12 -31.75 3.55 23.53
N GLY A 13 -32.83 4.18 23.07
CA GLY A 13 -33.03 4.46 21.64
C GLY A 13 -31.98 5.41 21.05
N VAL A 14 -31.62 6.48 21.78
CA VAL A 14 -30.57 7.42 21.36
C VAL A 14 -29.21 6.75 21.37
N LEU A 15 -28.86 6.01 22.43
CA LEU A 15 -27.60 5.26 22.54
C LEU A 15 -27.42 4.26 21.39
N SER A 16 -28.47 3.56 20.98
CA SER A 16 -28.39 2.63 19.84
C SER A 16 -28.13 3.34 18.51
N VAL A 17 -28.67 4.54 18.30
CA VAL A 17 -28.39 5.33 17.08
C VAL A 17 -26.95 5.85 17.12
N VAL A 18 -26.51 6.41 18.25
CA VAL A 18 -25.15 6.91 18.43
C VAL A 18 -24.12 5.80 18.26
N PHE A 19 -24.40 4.60 18.79
CA PHE A 19 -23.55 3.43 18.61
C PHE A 19 -23.38 3.04 17.14
N LEU A 20 -24.48 3.02 16.39
CA LEU A 20 -24.44 2.69 14.97
C LEU A 20 -23.68 3.74 14.15
N LEU A 21 -23.85 5.02 14.48
CA LEU A 21 -23.06 6.08 13.87
C LEU A 21 -21.57 5.95 14.20
N ALA A 22 -21.23 5.54 15.42
CA ALA A 22 -19.84 5.30 15.81
C ALA A 22 -19.21 4.12 15.06
N ILE A 23 -19.95 3.02 14.87
CA ILE A 23 -19.48 1.88 14.05
C ILE A 23 -19.28 2.31 12.59
N LEU A 24 -20.25 3.02 12.01
CA LEU A 24 -20.14 3.48 10.63
C LEU A 24 -18.96 4.44 10.46
N GLY A 25 -18.77 5.36 11.42
CA GLY A 25 -17.61 6.25 11.44
C GLY A 25 -16.27 5.51 11.59
N GLY A 26 -16.21 4.47 12.42
CA GLY A 26 -15.04 3.60 12.58
C GLY A 26 -14.66 2.89 11.28
N ASN A 27 -15.62 2.27 10.60
CA ASN A 27 -15.37 1.61 9.32
C ASN A 27 -14.93 2.59 8.22
N VAL A 28 -15.50 3.80 8.18
CA VAL A 28 -15.05 4.85 7.24
C VAL A 28 -13.62 5.31 7.58
N PHE A 29 -13.29 5.43 8.86
CA PHE A 29 -11.94 5.76 9.30
C PHE A 29 -10.93 4.66 8.91
N LEU A 30 -11.25 3.38 9.13
CA LEU A 30 -10.42 2.28 8.66
C LEU A 30 -10.22 2.33 7.15
N LEU A 31 -11.30 2.53 6.38
CA LEU A 31 -11.21 2.65 4.92
C LEU A 31 -10.28 3.78 4.50
N MET A 32 -10.43 4.97 5.09
CA MET A 32 -9.56 6.11 4.79
C MET A 32 -8.11 5.87 5.21
N SER A 33 -7.88 5.23 6.36
CA SER A 33 -6.54 4.90 6.83
C SER A 33 -5.86 3.87 5.93
N SER A 34 -6.55 2.78 5.58
CA SER A 34 -6.04 1.77 4.65
C SER A 34 -5.77 2.37 3.28
N TYR A 35 -6.69 3.20 2.77
CA TYR A 35 -6.50 3.90 1.50
C TYR A 35 -5.26 4.79 1.51
N SER A 36 -5.12 5.65 2.52
CA SER A 36 -3.96 6.53 2.64
C SER A 36 -2.65 5.75 2.74
N ASN A 37 -2.61 4.68 3.53
CA ASN A 37 -1.41 3.86 3.71
C ASN A 37 -1.00 3.15 2.42
N ILE A 38 -1.95 2.50 1.74
CA ILE A 38 -1.71 1.79 0.48
C ILE A 38 -1.32 2.78 -0.63
N LYS A 39 -2.01 3.92 -0.77
CA LYS A 39 -1.71 4.94 -1.78
C LYS A 39 -0.34 5.59 -1.56
N ASP A 40 0.05 5.78 -0.31
CA ASP A 40 1.40 6.23 0.02
C ASP A 40 2.46 5.18 -0.34
N SER A 41 2.18 3.89 -0.13
CA SER A 41 3.09 2.78 -0.42
C SER A 41 3.21 2.44 -1.91
N GLU A 42 2.21 2.78 -2.72
CA GLU A 42 2.21 2.70 -4.19
C GLU A 42 3.25 3.63 -4.83
N LYS A 43 3.52 4.80 -4.20
CA LYS A 43 4.48 5.77 -4.74
C LYS A 43 5.89 5.19 -4.72
N SER A 44 6.43 4.92 -5.91
CA SER A 44 7.81 4.46 -6.12
C SER A 44 8.72 5.55 -6.72
N GLU A 45 8.27 6.81 -6.71
CA GLU A 45 8.93 7.94 -7.41
C GLU A 45 10.39 8.15 -6.97
N ASN A 46 10.70 8.00 -5.68
CA ASN A 46 12.05 8.15 -5.16
C ASN A 46 12.98 7.03 -5.64
N TYR A 47 12.49 5.79 -5.66
CA TYR A 47 13.24 4.64 -6.15
C TYR A 47 13.59 4.83 -7.63
N LEU A 48 12.62 5.28 -8.42
CA LEU A 48 12.75 5.50 -9.85
C LEU A 48 13.71 6.63 -10.17
N THR A 49 13.60 7.73 -9.43
CA THR A 49 14.52 8.86 -9.50
C THR A 49 15.97 8.41 -9.28
N LEU A 50 16.23 7.60 -8.25
CA LEU A 50 17.57 7.08 -7.98
C LEU A 50 18.06 6.12 -9.08
N SER A 51 17.15 5.29 -9.59
CA SER A 51 17.42 4.39 -10.71
C SER A 51 17.78 5.17 -11.98
N ASP A 52 17.03 6.21 -12.30
CA ASP A 52 17.24 7.03 -13.49
C ASP A 52 18.56 7.79 -13.40
N ILE A 53 18.96 8.25 -12.21
CA ILE A 53 20.31 8.79 -11.99
C ILE A 53 21.36 7.72 -12.31
N HIS A 54 21.23 6.53 -11.74
CA HIS A 54 22.20 5.45 -11.97
C HIS A 54 22.29 5.08 -13.46
N ASN A 55 21.16 5.01 -14.17
CA ASN A 55 21.10 4.77 -15.62
C ASN A 55 21.74 5.90 -16.43
N CYS A 56 21.47 7.16 -16.06
CA CYS A 56 22.08 8.33 -16.71
C CYS A 56 23.60 8.34 -16.52
N LEU A 57 24.10 8.05 -15.32
CA LEU A 57 25.53 7.98 -15.05
C LEU A 57 26.24 6.94 -15.93
N PHE A 58 25.69 5.73 -16.07
CA PHE A 58 26.27 4.72 -16.98
C PHE A 58 26.18 5.13 -18.45
N SER A 59 25.11 5.82 -18.86
CA SER A 59 24.97 6.32 -20.23
C SER A 59 25.96 7.46 -20.53
N LEU A 60 26.24 8.32 -19.55
CA LEU A 60 27.28 9.36 -19.64
C LEU A 60 28.69 8.75 -19.67
N LEU A 61 28.92 7.68 -18.90
CA LEU A 61 30.17 6.92 -18.93
C LEU A 61 30.44 6.36 -20.34
N ASP A 62 29.48 5.61 -20.89
CA ASP A 62 29.61 4.99 -22.22
C ASP A 62 29.71 6.03 -23.34
N GLY A 63 28.84 7.05 -23.34
CA GLY A 63 28.87 8.12 -24.35
C GLY A 63 30.18 8.92 -24.34
N THR A 64 30.68 9.28 -23.15
CA THR A 64 31.96 9.99 -23.02
C THR A 64 33.12 9.14 -23.51
N ARG A 65 33.09 7.83 -23.22
CA ARG A 65 34.13 6.90 -23.66
C ARG A 65 34.13 6.75 -25.19
N LYS A 66 32.96 6.64 -25.81
CA LYS A 66 32.83 6.62 -27.27
C LYS A 66 33.39 7.90 -27.90
N LEU A 67 33.06 9.09 -27.39
CA LEU A 67 33.63 10.33 -27.92
C LEU A 67 35.16 10.39 -27.86
N GLN A 68 35.76 9.76 -26.86
CA GLN A 68 37.22 9.69 -26.74
C GLN A 68 37.85 8.64 -27.67
N LEU A 69 37.08 7.62 -28.07
CA LEU A 69 37.51 6.61 -29.03
C LEU A 69 37.42 7.07 -30.50
N GLU A 70 36.82 8.23 -30.77
CA GLU A 70 36.69 8.83 -32.11
C GLU A 70 38.03 8.94 -32.85
N SER A 71 39.11 9.21 -32.12
CA SER A 71 40.44 9.41 -32.70
C SER A 71 41.12 8.11 -33.18
N ASP A 72 40.54 6.95 -32.87
CA ASP A 72 41.05 5.66 -33.31
C ASP A 72 40.51 5.32 -34.71
N ALA A 73 41.42 5.15 -35.68
CA ALA A 73 41.08 4.98 -37.10
C ALA A 73 40.25 3.71 -37.38
N ASP A 74 40.27 2.74 -36.45
CA ASP A 74 39.54 1.48 -36.56
C ASP A 74 38.13 1.53 -35.95
N LEU A 75 37.73 2.65 -35.32
CA LEU A 75 36.44 2.82 -34.64
C LEU A 75 35.54 3.84 -35.35
N TYR A 76 34.46 3.39 -36.00
CA TYR A 76 33.39 4.30 -36.46
C TYR A 76 32.52 4.77 -35.30
N ILE A 77 32.52 6.08 -35.04
CA ILE A 77 31.71 6.71 -33.98
C ILE A 77 31.00 7.93 -34.57
N ASP A 78 29.67 7.95 -34.46
CA ASP A 78 28.88 9.11 -34.84
C ASP A 78 28.91 10.15 -33.71
N VAL A 79 29.89 11.04 -33.78
CA VAL A 79 30.14 12.10 -32.79
C VAL A 79 28.92 12.97 -32.57
N SER A 80 28.16 13.29 -33.62
CA SER A 80 26.98 14.15 -33.51
C SER A 80 25.87 13.45 -32.74
N GLN A 81 25.66 12.15 -33.02
CA GLN A 81 24.72 11.33 -32.27
C GLN A 81 25.15 11.16 -30.81
N GLU A 82 26.43 10.92 -30.54
CA GLU A 82 26.91 10.73 -29.17
C GLU A 82 26.85 12.03 -28.34
N ILE A 83 27.16 13.20 -28.92
CA ILE A 83 26.94 14.49 -28.25
C ILE A 83 25.46 14.68 -27.91
N SER A 84 24.56 14.42 -28.87
CA SER A 84 23.11 14.49 -28.65
C SER A 84 22.64 13.52 -27.55
N ASN A 85 23.18 12.30 -27.51
CA ASN A 85 22.91 11.34 -26.46
C ASN A 85 23.38 11.86 -25.09
N ILE A 86 24.58 12.42 -24.99
CA ILE A 86 25.09 12.99 -23.72
C ILE A 86 24.22 14.18 -23.29
N GLU A 87 23.88 15.09 -24.20
CA GLU A 87 22.99 16.23 -23.93
C GLU A 87 21.64 15.77 -23.36
N LEU A 88 21.04 14.74 -23.94
CA LEU A 88 19.79 14.15 -23.46
C LEU A 88 19.93 13.63 -22.02
N HIS A 89 20.98 12.87 -21.71
CA HIS A 89 21.17 12.30 -20.38
C HIS A 89 21.60 13.34 -19.34
N VAL A 90 22.32 14.40 -19.74
CA VAL A 90 22.59 15.56 -18.88
C VAL A 90 21.29 16.27 -18.52
N GLY A 91 20.41 16.51 -19.49
CA GLY A 91 19.09 17.12 -19.26
C GLY A 91 18.24 16.29 -18.29
N MET A 92 18.15 14.98 -18.53
CA MET A 92 17.46 14.06 -17.61
C MET A 92 18.08 14.09 -16.21
N LEU A 93 19.41 13.97 -16.10
CA LEU A 93 20.10 13.98 -14.81
C LEU A 93 19.89 15.29 -14.05
N GLN A 94 19.79 16.43 -14.75
CA GLN A 94 19.51 17.73 -14.16
C GLN A 94 18.09 17.83 -13.60
N GLU A 95 17.09 17.33 -14.35
CA GLU A 95 15.71 17.22 -13.87
C GLU A 95 15.63 16.35 -12.61
N THR A 96 16.24 15.16 -12.65
CA THR A 96 16.22 14.20 -11.55
C THR A 96 16.99 14.72 -10.32
N TYR A 97 18.10 15.42 -10.53
CA TYR A 97 18.86 16.09 -9.47
C TYR A 97 18.06 17.20 -8.77
N SER A 98 17.28 17.98 -9.53
CA SER A 98 16.42 19.02 -8.97
C SER A 98 15.32 18.42 -8.07
N PHE A 99 14.79 17.26 -8.44
CA PHE A 99 13.84 16.50 -7.63
C PHE A 99 14.47 16.00 -6.32
N LEU A 100 15.66 15.40 -6.38
CA LEU A 100 16.37 14.90 -5.19
C LEU A 100 16.58 15.98 -4.12
N LYS A 101 16.88 17.22 -4.52
CA LYS A 101 17.04 18.35 -3.58
C LYS A 101 15.78 18.67 -2.78
N GLN A 102 14.62 18.35 -3.33
CA GLN A 102 13.32 18.64 -2.70
C GLN A 102 12.84 17.50 -1.79
N ILE A 103 13.49 16.33 -1.86
CA ILE A 103 13.13 15.17 -1.04
C ILE A 103 13.44 15.46 0.43
N LYS A 104 12.39 15.69 1.20
CA LYS A 104 12.41 15.77 2.68
C LYS A 104 11.97 14.48 3.37
N ASN A 105 11.84 13.39 2.61
CA ASN A 105 11.12 12.21 3.07
C ASN A 105 11.73 11.60 4.35
N GLU A 106 10.93 11.55 5.41
CA GLU A 106 11.23 10.82 6.66
C GLU A 106 11.13 9.30 6.45
N LYS A 107 10.29 8.85 5.49
CA LYS A 107 10.13 7.41 5.17
C LYS A 107 11.41 6.87 4.55
N CYS A 108 11.93 5.78 5.14
CA CYS A 108 13.20 5.12 4.79
C CYS A 108 14.48 5.95 4.98
N ASN A 109 14.42 7.13 5.61
CA ASN A 109 15.56 8.01 5.90
C ASN A 109 16.50 8.23 4.69
N LEU A 110 15.94 8.30 3.48
CA LEU A 110 16.69 8.43 2.23
C LEU A 110 17.62 9.66 2.26
N HIS A 111 17.14 10.76 2.85
CA HIS A 111 17.92 11.99 2.98
C HIS A 111 19.27 11.78 3.67
N SER A 112 19.33 10.94 4.72
CA SER A 112 20.59 10.67 5.43
C SER A 112 21.67 10.03 4.55
N TYR A 113 21.27 9.19 3.59
CA TYR A 113 22.19 8.58 2.63
C TYR A 113 22.59 9.54 1.51
N LEU A 114 21.70 10.47 1.14
CA LEU A 114 21.98 11.46 0.10
C LEU A 114 22.98 12.53 0.54
N VAL A 115 23.02 12.88 1.83
CA VAL A 115 23.86 13.96 2.39
C VAL A 115 25.13 13.46 3.08
N ALA A 116 25.33 12.14 3.19
CA ALA A 116 26.52 11.57 3.80
C ALA A 116 27.73 11.65 2.85
N ASP A 117 28.84 12.25 3.30
CA ASP A 117 30.07 12.37 2.52
C ASP A 117 30.82 11.02 2.44
N GLN A 118 30.38 10.14 1.55
CA GLN A 118 30.91 8.76 1.41
C GLN A 118 31.41 8.41 0.01
N ILE A 119 31.07 9.21 -1.01
CA ILE A 119 31.53 8.94 -2.38
C ILE A 119 32.93 9.50 -2.55
N GLN A 120 33.85 8.66 -3.02
CA GLN A 120 35.20 9.08 -3.37
C GLN A 120 35.18 9.76 -4.74
N VAL A 121 35.70 10.98 -4.82
CA VAL A 121 35.85 11.74 -6.06
C VAL A 121 37.32 12.05 -6.30
N TYR A 122 37.78 11.70 -7.49
CA TYR A 122 39.15 11.89 -7.95
C TYR A 122 39.21 13.06 -8.92
N GLU A 123 40.03 14.06 -8.59
CA GLU A 123 40.33 15.17 -9.51
C GLU A 123 41.29 14.71 -10.62
N TYR A 124 41.31 15.42 -11.76
CA TYR A 124 42.10 15.04 -12.94
C TYR A 124 43.56 14.67 -12.63
N LEU A 125 44.24 15.48 -11.82
CA LEU A 125 45.65 15.33 -11.44
C LEU A 125 45.88 14.81 -10.01
N SER A 126 44.82 14.58 -9.22
CA SER A 126 44.98 14.14 -7.83
C SER A 126 44.84 12.63 -7.71
N SER A 127 45.81 11.99 -7.05
CA SER A 127 45.72 10.58 -6.65
C SER A 127 44.95 10.39 -5.33
N ALA A 128 44.78 11.46 -4.54
CA ALA A 128 44.01 11.41 -3.30
C ALA A 128 42.53 11.79 -3.58
N PRO A 129 41.56 10.94 -3.19
CA PRO A 129 40.15 11.26 -3.36
C PRO A 129 39.67 12.29 -2.34
N ARG A 130 38.73 13.15 -2.74
CA ARG A 130 37.87 13.88 -1.79
C ARG A 130 36.60 13.08 -1.56
N TYR A 131 36.04 13.17 -0.35
CA TYR A 131 34.75 12.55 -0.04
C TYR A 131 33.63 13.55 -0.24
N VAL A 132 32.56 13.13 -0.89
CA VAL A 132 31.39 13.95 -1.19
C VAL A 132 30.11 13.16 -0.97
N ASN A 133 29.03 13.89 -0.77
CA ASN A 133 27.69 13.34 -0.77
C ASN A 133 27.15 13.11 -2.21
N VAL A 134 26.02 12.42 -2.32
CA VAL A 134 25.42 12.05 -3.63
C VAL A 134 25.09 13.28 -4.47
N LEU A 135 24.60 14.35 -3.83
CA LEU A 135 24.19 15.57 -4.53
C LEU A 135 25.40 16.29 -5.14
N ASP A 136 26.47 16.42 -4.37
CA ASP A 136 27.71 17.05 -4.82
C ASP A 136 28.42 16.21 -5.89
N PHE A 137 28.34 14.87 -5.79
CA PHE A 137 28.84 13.96 -6.81
C PHE A 137 28.11 14.16 -8.14
N VAL A 138 26.77 14.08 -8.14
CA VAL A 138 25.95 14.25 -9.35
C VAL A 138 26.17 15.64 -9.95
N GLN A 139 26.24 16.68 -9.12
CA GLN A 139 26.53 18.03 -9.59
C GLN A 139 27.91 18.14 -10.25
N SER A 140 28.93 17.49 -9.67
CA SER A 140 30.29 17.51 -10.24
C SER A 140 30.34 16.82 -11.61
N ILE A 141 29.61 15.71 -11.79
CA ILE A 141 29.49 15.03 -13.08
C ILE A 141 28.75 15.92 -14.09
N LEU A 142 27.61 16.51 -13.71
CA LEU A 142 26.84 17.42 -14.57
C LEU A 142 27.71 18.55 -15.13
N VAL A 143 28.41 19.28 -14.25
CA VAL A 143 29.27 20.41 -14.65
C VAL A 143 30.35 19.96 -15.63
N ASN A 144 30.98 18.80 -15.40
CA ASN A 144 32.01 18.28 -16.29
C ASN A 144 31.46 17.83 -17.65
N CYS A 145 30.25 17.26 -17.70
CA CYS A 145 29.59 16.89 -18.95
C CYS A 145 29.15 18.13 -19.75
N GLU A 146 28.58 19.15 -19.10
CA GLU A 146 28.23 20.42 -19.75
C GLU A 146 29.47 21.12 -20.32
N GLU A 147 30.56 21.14 -19.57
CA GLU A 147 31.83 21.71 -20.02
C GLU A 147 32.44 20.89 -21.17
N LEU A 148 32.36 19.56 -21.12
CA LEU A 148 32.77 18.67 -22.22
C LEU A 148 32.03 18.99 -23.51
N ILE A 149 30.69 19.07 -23.46
CA ILE A 149 29.85 19.41 -24.62
C ILE A 149 30.25 20.79 -25.17
N SER A 150 30.33 21.79 -24.30
CA SER A 150 30.68 23.16 -24.70
C SER A 150 32.07 23.24 -25.36
N LYS A 151 33.06 22.58 -24.78
CA LYS A 151 34.43 22.53 -25.33
C LYS A 151 34.48 21.78 -26.65
N ARG A 152 33.74 20.67 -26.81
CA ARG A 152 33.64 19.96 -28.09
C ARG A 152 33.06 20.84 -29.18
N GLN A 153 31.97 21.56 -28.91
CA GLN A 153 31.36 22.49 -29.87
C GLN A 153 32.32 23.63 -30.28
N GLN A 154 33.23 24.03 -29.39
CA GLN A 154 34.23 25.07 -29.62
C GLN A 154 35.59 24.54 -30.12
N ASN A 155 35.73 23.23 -30.36
CA ASN A 155 36.99 22.55 -30.69
C ASN A 155 38.14 22.82 -29.69
N LEU A 156 37.81 22.91 -28.39
CA LEU A 156 38.76 23.09 -27.30
C LEU A 156 39.19 21.73 -26.70
N PRO A 157 40.34 21.67 -25.98
CA PRO A 157 40.81 20.42 -25.37
C PRO A 157 39.85 19.87 -24.29
N THR A 158 39.42 18.62 -24.43
CA THR A 158 38.41 17.97 -23.56
C THR A 158 38.95 16.91 -22.61
N LYS A 159 40.23 16.51 -22.76
CA LYS A 159 40.84 15.39 -22.04
C LYS A 159 40.66 15.44 -20.53
N GLN A 160 40.71 16.63 -19.93
CA GLN A 160 40.52 16.80 -18.49
C GLN A 160 39.12 16.35 -18.04
N ASN A 161 38.08 16.80 -18.74
CA ASN A 161 36.70 16.47 -18.43
C ASN A 161 36.41 14.99 -18.72
N GLU A 162 36.92 14.46 -19.82
CA GLU A 162 36.80 13.04 -20.18
C GLU A 162 37.41 12.14 -19.10
N VAL A 163 38.65 12.40 -18.67
CA VAL A 163 39.31 11.62 -17.61
C VAL A 163 38.58 11.78 -16.27
N PHE A 164 38.13 12.98 -15.92
CA PHE A 164 37.35 13.19 -14.69
C PHE A 164 36.07 12.33 -14.69
N ILE A 165 35.31 12.37 -15.79
CA ILE A 165 34.06 11.60 -15.92
C ILE A 165 34.35 10.10 -15.83
N GLN A 166 35.30 9.58 -16.63
CA GLN A 166 35.64 8.16 -16.65
C GLN A 166 36.13 7.66 -15.28
N LYS A 167 37.08 8.37 -14.65
CA LYS A 167 37.60 7.97 -13.33
C LYS A 167 36.49 7.89 -12.29
N ASN A 168 35.64 8.92 -12.20
CA ASN A 168 34.64 9.00 -11.14
C ASN A 168 33.45 8.06 -11.36
N LEU A 169 33.06 7.82 -12.61
CA LEU A 169 31.98 6.91 -12.96
C LEU A 169 32.40 5.43 -12.98
N LEU A 170 33.70 5.13 -13.15
CA LEU A 170 34.24 3.77 -12.94
C LEU A 170 34.60 3.51 -11.48
N SER A 171 34.88 4.55 -10.69
CA SER A 171 35.11 4.43 -9.25
C SER A 171 33.82 4.25 -8.46
N GLY A 172 33.90 4.24 -7.13
CA GLY A 172 32.80 3.91 -6.22
C GLY A 172 31.53 4.78 -6.24
N GLY A 173 31.38 5.75 -7.16
CA GLY A 173 30.17 6.58 -7.29
C GLY A 173 28.91 5.78 -7.65
N PRO A 174 28.86 5.11 -8.82
CA PRO A 174 27.74 4.24 -9.17
C PRO A 174 27.54 3.07 -8.19
N ASP A 175 28.61 2.47 -7.68
CA ASP A 175 28.51 1.42 -6.66
C ASP A 175 27.85 1.90 -5.37
N TYR A 176 28.16 3.11 -4.93
CA TYR A 176 27.51 3.71 -3.78
C TYR A 176 26.02 3.96 -4.04
N LEU A 177 25.66 4.45 -5.23
CA LEU A 177 24.27 4.62 -5.65
C LEU A 177 23.52 3.28 -5.72
N LYS A 178 24.14 2.24 -6.25
CA LYS A 178 23.62 0.86 -6.27
C LYS A 178 23.39 0.32 -4.86
N LYS A 179 24.30 0.61 -3.93
CA LYS A 179 24.12 0.27 -2.51
C LYS A 179 22.94 1.02 -1.88
N ILE A 180 22.80 2.33 -2.13
CA ILE A 180 21.66 3.12 -1.66
C ILE A 180 20.36 2.57 -2.23
N LEU A 181 20.32 2.27 -3.53
CA LEU A 181 19.18 1.67 -4.21
C LEU A 181 18.74 0.38 -3.50
N HIS A 182 19.66 -0.54 -3.22
CA HIS A 182 19.34 -1.78 -2.50
C HIS A 182 18.83 -1.53 -1.07
N LEU A 183 19.45 -0.62 -0.31
CA LEU A 183 18.98 -0.29 1.03
C LEU A 183 17.56 0.32 1.01
N PHE A 184 17.28 1.14 -0.01
CA PHE A 184 15.97 1.75 -0.19
C PHE A 184 14.92 0.72 -0.60
N GLU A 185 15.26 -0.19 -1.53
CA GLU A 185 14.42 -1.32 -1.93
C GLU A 185 14.02 -2.17 -0.72
N ASP A 186 14.99 -2.58 0.11
CA ASP A 186 14.74 -3.43 1.26
C ASP A 186 13.86 -2.73 2.30
N CYS A 187 14.06 -1.42 2.50
CA CYS A 187 13.22 -0.63 3.38
C CYS A 187 11.78 -0.48 2.86
N GLU A 188 11.60 -0.19 1.57
CA GLU A 188 10.27 -0.05 0.97
C GLU A 188 9.51 -1.38 0.98
N MET A 189 10.18 -2.49 0.69
CA MET A 189 9.59 -3.83 0.77
C MET A 189 9.16 -4.16 2.19
N ALA A 190 10.02 -3.90 3.19
CA ALA A 190 9.69 -4.13 4.59
C ALA A 190 8.48 -3.30 5.04
N GLN A 191 8.33 -2.06 4.56
CA GLN A 191 7.16 -1.23 4.87
C GLN A 191 5.87 -1.80 4.27
N VAL A 192 5.91 -2.28 3.02
CA VAL A 192 4.74 -2.88 2.36
C VAL A 192 4.33 -4.18 3.05
N GLU A 193 5.28 -5.04 3.41
CA GLU A 193 4.99 -6.28 4.14
C GLU A 193 4.37 -6.01 5.52
N GLN A 194 4.83 -4.95 6.20
CA GLN A 194 4.30 -4.52 7.50
C GLN A 194 2.94 -3.81 7.42
N LEU A 195 2.44 -3.43 6.24
CA LEU A 195 1.17 -2.72 6.11
C LEU A 195 0.01 -3.53 6.73
N SER A 196 -0.01 -4.83 6.46
CA SER A 196 -1.01 -5.78 6.99
C SER A 196 -0.94 -5.94 8.52
N LEU A 197 0.24 -5.72 9.11
CA LEU A 197 0.42 -5.75 10.56
C LEU A 197 0.04 -4.41 11.20
N ASN A 198 0.24 -3.30 10.49
CA ASN A 198 -0.03 -1.95 10.97
C ASN A 198 -1.54 -1.65 11.09
N ILE A 199 -2.40 -2.31 10.31
CA ILE A 199 -3.86 -2.18 10.45
C ILE A 199 -4.41 -2.93 11.66
N LEU A 200 -3.72 -4.00 12.09
CA LEU A 200 -4.24 -4.97 13.05
C LEU A 200 -4.58 -4.32 14.42
N PRO A 201 -3.76 -3.39 14.97
CA PRO A 201 -4.14 -2.62 16.15
C PRO A 201 -5.44 -1.81 15.96
N TRP A 202 -5.66 -1.21 14.79
CA TRP A 202 -6.87 -0.44 14.52
C TRP A 202 -8.12 -1.32 14.44
N ILE A 203 -8.00 -2.49 13.83
CA ILE A 203 -9.06 -3.52 13.83
C ILE A 203 -9.37 -3.94 15.28
N VAL A 204 -8.36 -4.17 16.10
CA VAL A 204 -8.54 -4.54 17.53
C VAL A 204 -9.24 -3.43 18.31
N VAL A 205 -8.89 -2.17 18.07
CA VAL A 205 -9.55 -1.01 18.69
C VAL A 205 -11.02 -0.95 18.29
N GLU A 206 -11.35 -1.16 17.01
CA GLU A 206 -12.74 -1.15 16.55
C GLU A 206 -13.55 -2.32 17.13
N ILE A 207 -13.00 -3.54 17.13
CA ILE A 207 -13.61 -4.71 17.77
C ILE A 207 -13.87 -4.44 19.26
N SER A 208 -12.90 -3.82 19.95
CA SER A 208 -13.02 -3.47 21.37
C SER A 208 -14.11 -2.43 21.61
N ALA A 209 -14.22 -1.42 20.74
CA ALA A 209 -15.28 -0.42 20.79
C ALA A 209 -16.66 -1.05 20.55
N ILE A 210 -16.80 -1.93 19.55
CA ILE A 210 -18.03 -2.69 19.28
C ILE A 210 -18.43 -3.52 20.52
N GLY A 211 -17.47 -4.23 21.12
CA GLY A 211 -17.67 -5.03 22.32
C GLY A 211 -18.14 -4.21 23.52
N LEU A 212 -17.48 -3.08 23.80
CA LEU A 212 -17.82 -2.19 24.91
C LEU A 212 -19.23 -1.61 24.75
N CYS A 213 -19.59 -1.20 23.54
CA CYS A 213 -20.93 -0.71 23.26
C CYS A 213 -22.01 -1.80 23.36
N LEU A 214 -21.70 -3.04 22.96
CA LEU A 214 -22.61 -4.18 23.18
C LEU A 214 -22.86 -4.39 24.67
N LEU A 215 -21.83 -4.31 25.52
CA LEU A 215 -21.99 -4.40 26.98
C LEU A 215 -22.88 -3.28 27.54
N VAL A 216 -22.68 -2.04 27.10
CA VAL A 216 -23.52 -0.89 27.51
C VAL A 216 -24.97 -1.10 27.10
N LEU A 217 -25.23 -1.55 25.87
CA LEU A 217 -26.58 -1.85 25.39
C LEU A 217 -27.24 -2.95 26.22
N VAL A 218 -26.53 -4.06 26.46
CA VAL A 218 -27.01 -5.19 27.29
C VAL A 218 -27.37 -4.72 28.70
N PHE A 219 -26.56 -3.85 29.31
CA PHE A 219 -26.83 -3.26 30.62
C PHE A 219 -28.13 -2.44 30.63
N TYR A 220 -28.30 -1.52 29.69
CA TYR A 220 -29.50 -0.69 29.59
C TYR A 220 -30.77 -1.50 29.31
N ILE A 221 -30.70 -2.48 28.38
CA ILE A 221 -31.82 -3.40 28.10
C ILE A 221 -32.22 -4.15 29.37
N THR A 222 -31.24 -4.63 30.14
CA THR A 222 -31.50 -5.39 31.36
C THR A 222 -32.11 -4.51 32.46
N ARG A 223 -31.69 -3.25 32.55
CA ARG A 223 -32.26 -2.25 33.46
C ARG A 223 -33.71 -1.90 33.10
N VAL A 224 -34.00 -1.73 31.81
CA VAL A 224 -35.37 -1.48 31.31
C VAL A 224 -36.29 -2.67 31.61
N ASP A 225 -35.83 -3.91 31.41
CA ASP A 225 -36.58 -5.14 31.75
C ASP A 225 -36.86 -5.26 33.26
N THR A 226 -35.88 -4.91 34.12
CA THR A 226 -36.10 -4.90 35.57
C THR A 226 -37.12 -3.85 36.01
N MET A 227 -37.07 -2.65 35.43
CA MET A 227 -38.07 -1.61 35.69
C MET A 227 -39.47 -2.01 35.22
N PHE A 228 -39.60 -2.63 34.05
CA PHE A 228 -40.88 -3.15 33.56
C PHE A 228 -41.45 -4.24 34.47
N LYS A 229 -40.61 -5.18 34.92
CA LYS A 229 -41.01 -6.20 35.91
C LYS A 229 -41.50 -5.58 37.22
N LYS A 230 -40.84 -4.51 37.70
CA LYS A 230 -41.27 -3.78 38.91
C LYS A 230 -42.64 -3.11 38.70
N LEU A 231 -42.81 -2.39 37.58
CA LEU A 231 -44.08 -1.74 37.22
C LEU A 231 -45.22 -2.75 37.08
N TRP A 232 -44.98 -3.88 36.42
CA TRP A 232 -45.98 -4.94 36.29
C TRP A 232 -46.35 -5.57 37.63
N LYS A 233 -45.35 -5.87 38.49
CA LYS A 233 -45.62 -6.36 39.86
C LYS A 233 -46.45 -5.35 40.65
N SER A 234 -46.16 -4.06 40.52
CA SER A 234 -46.91 -2.98 41.17
C SER A 234 -48.35 -2.90 40.68
N LEU A 235 -48.57 -2.92 39.36
CA LEU A 235 -49.90 -2.98 38.74
C LEU A 235 -50.68 -4.19 39.28
N MET A 236 -50.11 -5.40 39.20
CA MET A 236 -50.77 -6.62 39.68
C MET A 236 -51.07 -6.57 41.18
N LYS A 237 -50.18 -6.00 42.00
CA LYS A 237 -50.43 -5.82 43.44
C LYS A 237 -51.62 -4.87 43.66
N HIS A 238 -51.67 -3.75 42.93
CA HIS A 238 -52.79 -2.81 43.00
C HIS A 238 -54.11 -3.40 42.51
N THR A 239 -54.11 -4.10 41.37
CA THR A 239 -55.32 -4.75 40.85
C THR A 239 -55.84 -5.80 41.82
N ARG A 240 -54.95 -6.61 42.42
CA ARG A 240 -55.33 -7.61 43.43
C ARG A 240 -55.92 -6.94 44.69
N PHE A 241 -55.30 -5.86 45.16
CA PHE A 241 -55.78 -5.12 46.31
C PHE A 241 -57.14 -4.45 46.05
N ASN A 242 -57.32 -3.84 44.87
CA ASN A 242 -58.61 -3.24 44.50
C ASN A 242 -59.71 -4.30 44.32
N ILE A 243 -59.42 -5.44 43.69
CA ILE A 243 -60.39 -6.55 43.59
C ILE A 243 -60.78 -7.02 45.00
N HIS A 244 -59.80 -7.23 45.88
CA HIS A 244 -60.06 -7.63 47.27
C HIS A 244 -60.94 -6.62 48.01
N ASN A 245 -60.61 -5.32 47.96
CA ASN A 245 -61.42 -4.26 48.55
C ASN A 245 -62.83 -4.20 47.95
N HIS A 246 -62.96 -4.41 46.64
CA HIS A 246 -64.27 -4.35 45.97
C HIS A 246 -65.13 -5.56 46.35
N THR A 247 -64.53 -6.75 46.45
CA THR A 247 -65.20 -7.95 46.97
C THR A 247 -65.57 -7.80 48.43
N GLN A 248 -64.72 -7.20 49.27
CA GLN A 248 -65.05 -6.92 50.67
C GLN A 248 -66.19 -5.90 50.79
N LYS A 249 -66.19 -4.82 49.99
CA LYS A 249 -67.31 -3.87 49.95
C LYS A 249 -68.63 -4.52 49.51
N LEU A 250 -68.58 -5.42 48.52
CA LEU A 250 -69.77 -6.17 48.07
C LEU A 250 -70.24 -7.16 49.15
N LEU A 251 -69.32 -7.88 49.78
CA LEU A 251 -69.61 -8.76 50.91
C LEU A 251 -70.21 -8.00 52.09
N GLN A 252 -69.67 -6.83 52.43
CA GLN A 252 -70.23 -5.94 53.46
C GLN A 252 -71.62 -5.43 53.11
N ARG A 253 -71.87 -5.08 51.84
CA ARG A 253 -73.22 -4.69 51.39
C ARG A 253 -74.19 -5.86 51.43
N LEU A 254 -73.77 -7.07 51.04
CA LEU A 254 -74.59 -8.28 51.15
C LEU A 254 -74.89 -8.63 52.61
N SER A 255 -73.89 -8.53 53.50
CA SER A 255 -74.07 -8.82 54.92
C SER A 255 -74.96 -7.79 55.63
N MET A 256 -75.04 -6.55 55.14
CA MET A 256 -76.01 -5.56 55.64
C MET A 256 -77.46 -5.87 55.19
N ILE A 257 -77.65 -6.60 54.09
CA ILE A 257 -78.98 -6.95 53.55
C ILE A 257 -79.49 -8.27 54.15
N HIS A 258 -78.61 -9.13 54.64
CA HIS A 258 -78.96 -10.38 55.31
C HIS A 258 -78.42 -10.35 56.74
N GLU A 259 -79.23 -9.87 57.68
CA GLU A 259 -78.96 -10.02 59.11
C GLU A 259 -78.76 -11.51 59.42
N ASN A 260 -77.61 -11.86 59.98
CA ASN A 260 -77.08 -13.20 60.23
C ASN A 260 -76.26 -13.82 59.09
N GLN A 261 -75.00 -13.36 58.98
CA GLN A 261 -73.88 -14.28 58.83
C GLN A 261 -72.61 -13.63 59.40
N GLU A 262 -71.98 -14.30 60.38
CA GLU A 262 -70.64 -13.94 60.86
C GLU A 262 -69.65 -14.02 59.70
N VAL A 263 -69.23 -12.85 59.21
CA VAL A 263 -68.20 -12.75 58.18
C VAL A 263 -66.87 -13.11 58.82
N LYS A 264 -66.43 -14.38 58.67
CA LYS A 264 -65.05 -14.77 59.01
C LYS A 264 -64.07 -13.95 58.16
N PRO A 265 -63.21 -13.11 58.77
CA PRO A 265 -62.17 -12.42 58.05
C PRO A 265 -60.96 -13.34 58.03
N GLU A 266 -60.76 -14.06 56.93
CA GLU A 266 -59.43 -14.49 56.45
C GLU A 266 -59.62 -15.44 55.28
N PHE A 267 -59.92 -14.86 54.12
CA PHE A 267 -59.48 -15.46 52.88
C PHE A 267 -58.27 -14.66 52.44
N GLU A 268 -57.06 -15.04 52.89
CA GLU A 268 -55.86 -14.69 52.14
C GLU A 268 -55.87 -15.54 50.88
N PRO A 269 -56.16 -14.96 49.70
CA PRO A 269 -56.22 -15.79 48.52
C PRO A 269 -54.78 -16.15 48.14
N LYS A 270 -54.41 -17.43 48.32
CA LYS A 270 -53.19 -18.01 47.73
C LYS A 270 -53.35 -18.10 46.21
N PHE A 271 -53.30 -16.96 45.54
CA PHE A 271 -53.29 -16.89 44.08
C PHE A 271 -51.92 -17.30 43.56
N LYS A 272 -51.80 -18.55 43.09
CA LYS A 272 -50.61 -19.06 42.39
C LYS A 272 -50.20 -18.08 41.27
N THR A 273 -49.06 -17.42 41.43
CA THR A 273 -48.43 -16.56 40.40
C THR A 273 -48.00 -17.41 39.20
N LYS A 274 -48.91 -17.72 38.28
CA LYS A 274 -48.63 -18.66 37.19
C LYS A 274 -48.00 -18.06 35.92
N LYS A 275 -47.84 -16.74 35.78
CA LYS A 275 -47.09 -16.17 34.63
C LYS A 275 -46.04 -15.15 35.08
N LYS A 276 -44.75 -15.51 34.94
CA LYS A 276 -43.62 -14.58 34.97
C LYS A 276 -43.77 -13.65 33.76
N VAL A 277 -44.30 -12.45 33.96
CA VAL A 277 -44.31 -11.42 32.91
C VAL A 277 -42.88 -10.90 32.75
N ARG A 278 -42.26 -11.28 31.64
CA ARG A 278 -40.99 -10.72 31.15
C ARG A 278 -41.32 -9.71 30.06
N PHE A 279 -40.38 -8.82 29.76
CA PHE A 279 -40.38 -8.08 28.49
C PHE A 279 -40.54 -9.08 27.34
N THR A 280 -41.67 -9.07 26.65
CA THR A 280 -41.97 -10.04 25.58
C THR A 280 -41.03 -9.89 24.38
N GLU A 281 -40.44 -8.70 24.17
CA GLU A 281 -39.58 -8.43 23.02
C GLU A 281 -38.08 -8.32 23.38
N LYS A 282 -37.66 -8.48 24.66
CA LYS A 282 -36.23 -8.38 25.06
C LYS A 282 -35.33 -9.35 24.32
N CYS A 283 -35.74 -10.61 24.19
CA CYS A 283 -34.97 -11.60 23.45
C CYS A 283 -34.91 -11.27 21.95
N LYS A 284 -35.96 -10.68 21.37
CA LYS A 284 -35.94 -10.27 19.97
C LYS A 284 -35.00 -9.08 19.76
N PHE A 285 -35.06 -8.08 20.63
CA PHE A 285 -34.18 -6.93 20.61
C PHE A 285 -32.70 -7.32 20.81
N LEU A 286 -32.42 -8.17 21.79
CA LEU A 286 -31.07 -8.68 22.04
C LEU A 286 -30.54 -9.49 20.85
N LYS A 287 -31.37 -10.34 20.23
CA LYS A 287 -31.01 -11.07 19.00
C LYS A 287 -30.65 -10.14 17.85
N VAL A 288 -31.42 -9.05 17.65
CA VAL A 288 -31.14 -8.06 16.61
C VAL A 288 -29.83 -7.31 16.90
N VAL A 289 -29.59 -6.88 18.14
CA VAL A 289 -28.32 -6.22 18.54
C VAL A 289 -27.12 -7.15 18.30
N ILE A 290 -27.21 -8.41 18.73
CA ILE A 290 -26.15 -9.41 18.55
C ILE A 290 -25.91 -9.68 17.06
N LEU A 291 -26.97 -9.78 16.25
CA LEU A 291 -26.86 -9.99 14.81
C LEU A 291 -26.18 -8.81 14.11
N VAL A 292 -26.53 -7.57 14.47
CA VAL A 292 -25.88 -6.37 13.95
C VAL A 292 -24.42 -6.33 14.34
N CYS A 293 -24.09 -6.49 15.63
CA CYS A 293 -22.71 -6.47 16.09
C CYS A 293 -21.89 -7.62 15.48
N GLY A 294 -22.49 -8.79 15.29
CA GLY A 294 -21.87 -9.92 14.60
C GLY A 294 -21.58 -9.62 13.13
N LEU A 295 -22.52 -9.00 12.42
CA LEU A 295 -22.30 -8.52 11.06
C LEU A 295 -21.17 -7.47 11.00
N CYS A 296 -21.11 -6.54 11.97
CA CYS A 296 -19.99 -5.60 12.08
C CYS A 296 -18.66 -6.34 12.24
N LEU A 297 -18.57 -7.26 13.20
CA LEU A 297 -17.33 -8.00 13.46
C LEU A 297 -16.88 -8.82 12.25
N VAL A 298 -17.81 -9.49 11.56
CA VAL A 298 -17.47 -10.26 10.35
C VAL A 298 -16.99 -9.33 9.24
N TYR A 299 -17.66 -8.19 9.03
CA TYR A 299 -17.24 -7.21 8.05
C TYR A 299 -15.84 -6.63 8.37
N THR A 300 -15.65 -6.10 9.58
CA THR A 300 -14.40 -5.45 10.00
C THR A 300 -13.23 -6.46 10.03
N SER A 301 -13.44 -7.69 10.51
CA SER A 301 -12.35 -8.67 10.62
C SER A 301 -12.04 -9.41 9.33
N SER A 302 -13.03 -9.74 8.51
CA SER A 302 -12.82 -10.57 7.31
C SER A 302 -12.62 -9.74 6.05
N PHE A 303 -13.39 -8.67 5.88
CA PHE A 303 -13.40 -7.93 4.61
C PHE A 303 -12.25 -6.91 4.53
N VAL A 304 -12.02 -6.14 5.61
CA VAL A 304 -10.89 -5.20 5.69
C VAL A 304 -9.57 -5.96 5.55
N PHE A 305 -9.42 -7.05 6.31
CA PHE A 305 -8.23 -7.90 6.25
C PHE A 305 -8.01 -8.51 4.85
N LEU A 306 -9.07 -8.96 4.19
CA LEU A 306 -8.96 -9.54 2.85
C LEU A 306 -8.55 -8.50 1.80
N ILE A 307 -9.16 -7.31 1.80
CA ILE A 307 -8.80 -6.24 0.86
C ILE A 307 -7.35 -5.78 1.09
N GLU A 308 -6.94 -5.63 2.34
CA GLU A 308 -5.55 -5.27 2.64
C GLU A 308 -4.58 -6.36 2.22
N THR A 309 -4.87 -7.63 2.52
CA THR A 309 -3.99 -8.75 2.10
C THR A 309 -3.86 -8.78 0.58
N LEU A 310 -4.95 -8.59 -0.16
CA LEU A 310 -4.92 -8.53 -1.62
C LEU A 310 -4.10 -7.32 -2.12
N SER A 311 -4.27 -6.16 -1.49
CA SER A 311 -3.56 -4.94 -1.86
C SER A 311 -2.06 -5.02 -1.55
N VAL A 312 -1.69 -5.57 -0.39
CA VAL A 312 -0.30 -5.83 0.01
C VAL A 312 0.35 -6.83 -0.93
N ASN A 313 -0.30 -7.95 -1.23
CA ASN A 313 0.24 -8.92 -2.18
C ASN A 313 0.46 -8.30 -3.57
N GLN A 314 -0.45 -7.43 -4.02
CA GLN A 314 -0.31 -6.71 -5.29
C GLN A 314 0.88 -5.72 -5.26
N LEU A 315 1.08 -5.00 -4.15
CA LEU A 315 2.20 -4.07 -3.96
C LEU A 315 3.55 -4.79 -3.83
N VAL A 316 3.64 -5.88 -3.08
CA VAL A 316 4.86 -6.71 -2.96
C VAL A 316 5.27 -7.22 -4.34
N TYR A 317 4.29 -7.70 -5.11
CA TYR A 317 4.49 -8.13 -6.48
C TYR A 317 5.03 -6.99 -7.37
N GLU A 318 4.37 -5.82 -7.36
CA GLU A 318 4.80 -4.64 -8.12
C GLU A 318 6.26 -4.32 -7.86
N LYS A 319 6.60 -4.13 -6.57
CA LYS A 319 7.94 -3.68 -6.18
C LYS A 319 9.00 -4.73 -6.52
N SER A 320 8.67 -6.02 -6.42
CA SER A 320 9.55 -7.11 -6.84
C SER A 320 9.87 -7.06 -8.35
N ILE A 321 8.84 -6.97 -9.20
CA ILE A 321 9.05 -6.90 -10.66
C ILE A 321 9.72 -5.58 -11.06
N LEU A 322 9.33 -4.47 -10.43
CA LEU A 322 9.92 -3.16 -10.65
C LEU A 322 11.41 -3.15 -10.37
N LYS A 323 11.82 -3.75 -9.24
CA LYS A 323 13.22 -3.93 -8.85
C LYS A 323 14.00 -4.72 -9.89
N LYS A 324 13.46 -5.86 -10.32
CA LYS A 324 14.10 -6.72 -11.32
C LYS A 324 14.24 -6.02 -12.67
N ASN A 325 13.21 -5.28 -13.10
CA ASN A 325 13.21 -4.52 -14.35
C ASN A 325 14.24 -3.38 -14.31
N THR A 326 14.27 -2.63 -13.22
CA THR A 326 15.24 -1.55 -12.97
C THR A 326 16.67 -2.07 -13.00
N ARG A 327 16.89 -3.24 -12.40
CA ARG A 327 18.19 -3.92 -12.44
C ARG A 327 18.64 -4.26 -13.85
N LEU A 328 17.74 -4.70 -14.72
CA LEU A 328 18.07 -4.94 -16.12
C LEU A 328 18.47 -3.67 -16.87
N ARG A 329 17.86 -2.52 -16.58
CA ARG A 329 18.16 -1.25 -17.28
C ARG A 329 19.64 -0.88 -17.13
N TYR A 330 20.12 -0.75 -15.89
CA TYR A 330 21.51 -0.37 -15.66
C TYR A 330 22.50 -1.48 -16.06
N LEU A 331 22.19 -2.76 -15.78
CA LEU A 331 23.08 -3.86 -16.16
C LEU A 331 23.26 -3.96 -17.68
N SER A 332 22.23 -3.63 -18.46
CA SER A 332 22.34 -3.69 -19.93
C SER A 332 23.28 -2.62 -20.48
N LYS A 333 23.29 -1.42 -19.89
CA LYS A 333 24.24 -0.35 -20.24
C LYS A 333 25.66 -0.70 -19.82
N GLU A 334 25.80 -1.20 -18.60
CA GLU A 334 27.06 -1.69 -18.05
C GLU A 334 27.63 -2.84 -18.90
N LEU A 335 26.77 -3.76 -19.39
CA LEU A 335 27.16 -4.82 -20.31
C LEU A 335 27.70 -4.25 -21.63
N SER A 336 27.04 -3.25 -22.22
CA SER A 336 27.51 -2.63 -23.47
C SER A 336 28.90 -2.01 -23.31
N PHE A 337 29.10 -1.26 -22.23
CA PHE A 337 30.40 -0.67 -21.90
C PHE A 337 31.48 -1.75 -21.76
N TRP A 338 31.28 -2.76 -20.91
CA TRP A 338 32.29 -3.80 -20.67
C TRP A 338 32.50 -4.75 -21.85
N THR A 339 31.50 -4.93 -22.72
CA THR A 339 31.67 -5.67 -23.98
C THR A 339 32.70 -4.96 -24.85
N ARG A 340 32.57 -3.63 -25.01
CA ARG A 340 33.52 -2.81 -25.78
C ARG A 340 34.91 -2.85 -25.16
N GLU A 341 35.02 -2.59 -23.86
CA GLU A 341 36.33 -2.56 -23.18
C GLU A 341 37.01 -3.92 -23.12
N SER A 342 36.25 -5.03 -23.10
CA SER A 342 36.82 -6.37 -23.20
C SER A 342 37.44 -6.63 -24.57
N ILE A 343 36.79 -6.18 -25.65
CA ILE A 343 37.31 -6.28 -27.02
C ILE A 343 38.56 -5.40 -27.17
N LEU A 344 38.53 -4.19 -26.61
CA LEU A 344 39.65 -3.24 -26.65
C LEU A 344 40.78 -3.56 -25.66
N SER A 345 40.63 -4.54 -24.77
CA SER A 345 41.57 -4.79 -23.65
C SER A 345 43.03 -4.98 -24.09
N ASN A 346 43.27 -5.44 -25.32
CA ASN A 346 44.60 -5.67 -25.88
C ASN A 346 45.07 -4.58 -26.86
N THR A 347 44.37 -3.45 -26.96
CA THR A 347 44.71 -2.34 -27.87
C THR A 347 45.20 -1.12 -27.09
N ASP A 348 45.92 -0.22 -27.75
CA ASP A 348 46.36 1.05 -27.15
C ASP A 348 45.20 1.99 -26.79
N SER A 349 44.01 1.69 -27.32
CA SER A 349 42.79 2.44 -27.08
C SER A 349 42.05 1.97 -25.82
N SER A 350 42.51 0.94 -25.10
CA SER A 350 41.83 0.40 -23.92
C SER A 350 41.66 1.42 -22.79
N ILE A 351 40.65 1.22 -21.95
CA ILE A 351 40.39 2.10 -20.80
C ILE A 351 41.54 2.07 -19.77
N GLU A 352 42.25 0.94 -19.66
CA GLU A 352 43.42 0.79 -18.80
C GLU A 352 44.57 1.72 -19.25
N VAL A 353 44.83 1.76 -20.56
CA VAL A 353 45.85 2.66 -21.15
C VAL A 353 45.42 4.12 -21.05
N PHE A 354 44.13 4.42 -21.25
CA PHE A 354 43.59 5.77 -21.18
C PHE A 354 43.71 6.37 -19.76
N LEU A 355 43.34 5.60 -18.74
CA LEU A 355 43.33 6.09 -17.35
C LEU A 355 44.69 6.04 -16.68
N GLN A 356 45.62 5.22 -17.20
CA GLN A 356 46.98 5.06 -16.68
C GLN A 356 47.02 4.60 -15.20
N ASP A 357 45.92 4.03 -14.70
CA ASP A 357 45.74 3.57 -13.32
C ASP A 357 44.67 2.45 -13.28
N ASN A 358 45.01 1.29 -12.71
CA ASN A 358 44.09 0.15 -12.55
C ASN A 358 43.37 0.17 -11.18
N LEU A 359 43.21 1.35 -10.58
CA LEU A 359 42.67 1.48 -9.23
C LEU A 359 41.14 1.45 -9.16
N PHE A 360 40.47 1.65 -10.29
CA PHE A 360 39.03 1.96 -10.32
C PHE A 360 38.14 0.76 -10.68
N PHE A 361 38.66 -0.24 -11.40
CA PHE A 361 37.90 -1.40 -11.88
C PHE A 361 38.82 -2.63 -11.96
N SER A 362 38.24 -3.83 -11.94
CA SER A 362 38.98 -5.07 -12.25
C SER A 362 39.25 -5.17 -13.74
N TYR A 363 40.09 -6.10 -14.18
CA TYR A 363 40.35 -6.32 -15.61
C TYR A 363 39.03 -6.40 -16.44
N PRO A 364 38.90 -5.70 -17.58
CA PRO A 364 37.62 -5.56 -18.31
C PRO A 364 36.87 -6.86 -18.58
N GLN A 365 37.59 -7.95 -18.89
CA GLN A 365 37.00 -9.26 -19.13
C GLN A 365 36.31 -9.85 -17.88
N LEU A 366 36.84 -9.57 -16.68
CA LEU A 366 36.25 -10.01 -15.42
C LEU A 366 34.97 -9.24 -15.11
N GLU A 367 34.99 -7.91 -15.31
CA GLU A 367 33.81 -7.06 -15.14
C GLU A 367 32.69 -7.47 -16.11
N PHE A 368 33.03 -7.68 -17.38
CA PHE A 368 32.11 -8.20 -18.40
C PHE A 368 31.46 -9.52 -17.97
N ASN A 369 32.27 -10.50 -17.50
CA ASN A 369 31.74 -11.79 -17.07
C ASN A 369 30.79 -11.64 -15.87
N SER A 370 31.16 -10.83 -14.88
CA SER A 370 30.36 -10.53 -13.69
C SER A 370 29.00 -9.92 -14.04
N VAL A 371 28.98 -8.95 -14.96
CA VAL A 371 27.76 -8.25 -15.39
C VAL A 371 26.86 -9.20 -16.19
N ARG A 372 27.42 -10.00 -17.10
CA ARG A 372 26.68 -11.00 -17.88
C ARG A 372 26.05 -12.08 -16.98
N GLU A 373 26.79 -12.55 -15.97
CA GLU A 373 26.27 -13.49 -14.97
C GLU A 373 25.14 -12.85 -14.16
N SER A 374 25.29 -11.58 -13.77
CA SER A 374 24.25 -10.81 -13.07
C SER A 374 22.98 -10.66 -13.91
N ILE A 375 23.09 -10.41 -15.21
CA ILE A 375 21.94 -10.36 -16.14
C ILE A 375 21.26 -11.72 -16.21
N THR A 376 22.05 -12.80 -16.35
CA THR A 376 21.52 -14.16 -16.46
C THR A 376 20.79 -14.58 -15.17
N SER A 377 21.37 -14.29 -14.01
CA SER A 377 20.75 -14.53 -12.70
C SER A 377 19.44 -13.76 -12.57
N ASN A 378 19.46 -12.45 -12.88
CA ASN A 378 18.27 -11.61 -12.76
C ASN A 378 17.16 -12.03 -13.74
N LEU A 379 17.52 -12.50 -14.95
CA LEU A 379 16.57 -13.09 -15.89
C LEU A 379 15.94 -14.37 -15.35
N ASN A 380 16.72 -15.26 -14.76
CA ASN A 380 16.20 -16.49 -14.13
C ASN A 380 15.26 -16.14 -12.96
N ASP A 381 15.58 -15.13 -12.17
CA ASP A 381 14.73 -14.64 -11.09
C ASP A 381 13.41 -14.05 -11.62
N ILE A 382 13.44 -13.35 -12.75
CA ILE A 382 12.22 -12.87 -13.43
C ILE A 382 11.41 -14.06 -13.92
N LEU A 383 12.02 -15.03 -14.60
CA LEU A 383 11.32 -16.22 -15.09
C LEU A 383 10.68 -17.00 -13.94
N PHE A 384 11.40 -17.19 -12.85
CA PHE A 384 10.89 -17.87 -11.66
C PHE A 384 9.65 -17.16 -11.11
N SER A 385 9.69 -15.83 -10.92
CA SER A 385 8.53 -15.05 -10.48
C SER A 385 7.37 -15.16 -11.47
N MET A 386 7.62 -15.02 -12.76
CA MET A 386 6.58 -15.13 -13.80
C MET A 386 5.90 -16.50 -13.83
N LEU A 387 6.60 -17.57 -13.44
CA LEU A 387 6.09 -18.94 -13.42
C LEU A 387 5.41 -19.34 -12.10
N HIS A 388 5.87 -18.82 -10.96
CA HIS A 388 5.46 -19.30 -9.63
C HIS A 388 4.65 -18.29 -8.82
N GLU A 389 4.71 -17.00 -9.16
CA GLU A 389 3.91 -15.96 -8.52
C GLU A 389 2.62 -15.70 -9.31
N ASN A 390 1.61 -15.12 -8.65
CA ASN A 390 0.34 -14.72 -9.28
C ASN A 390 0.52 -13.47 -10.17
N VAL A 391 1.42 -13.57 -11.15
CA VAL A 391 1.71 -12.55 -12.15
C VAL A 391 0.55 -12.45 -13.13
N SER A 392 0.12 -11.23 -13.44
CA SER A 392 -0.94 -11.00 -14.41
C SER A 392 -0.54 -11.43 -15.82
N ASP A 393 -1.52 -11.83 -16.62
CA ASP A 393 -1.29 -12.21 -18.01
C ASP A 393 -0.79 -11.03 -18.86
N GLY A 394 -1.20 -9.80 -18.55
CA GLY A 394 -0.71 -8.59 -19.23
C GLY A 394 0.80 -8.38 -19.08
N ILE A 395 1.33 -8.64 -17.88
CA ILE A 395 2.78 -8.52 -17.63
C ILE A 395 3.54 -9.70 -18.23
N LYS A 396 2.97 -10.92 -18.19
CA LYS A 396 3.54 -12.08 -18.90
C LYS A 396 3.62 -11.84 -20.40
N ASP A 397 2.59 -11.25 -20.99
CA ASP A 397 2.57 -10.91 -22.41
C ASP A 397 3.69 -9.93 -22.77
N ILE A 398 3.97 -8.93 -21.93
CA ILE A 398 5.08 -8.01 -22.17
C ILE A 398 6.44 -8.75 -22.27
N PHE A 399 6.66 -9.77 -21.44
CA PHE A 399 7.92 -10.50 -21.38
C PHE A 399 8.05 -11.63 -22.42
N PHE A 400 6.94 -12.28 -22.78
CA PHE A 400 6.95 -13.49 -23.61
C PHE A 400 6.30 -13.33 -24.99
N SER A 401 5.46 -12.32 -25.19
CA SER A 401 4.77 -12.14 -26.47
C SER A 401 5.66 -11.49 -27.51
N LYS A 402 5.52 -11.95 -28.75
CA LYS A 402 6.30 -11.53 -29.91
C LYS A 402 6.14 -10.03 -30.18
N ARG A 403 7.26 -9.31 -30.30
CA ARG A 403 7.30 -7.91 -30.75
C ARG A 403 7.91 -7.83 -32.14
N ASN A 404 7.28 -7.11 -33.07
CA ASN A 404 7.71 -7.05 -34.47
C ASN A 404 8.71 -5.92 -34.77
N SER A 405 9.11 -5.13 -33.78
CA SER A 405 9.92 -3.93 -33.98
C SER A 405 11.41 -4.20 -34.16
N TRP A 406 11.96 -5.28 -33.57
CA TRP A 406 13.35 -5.67 -33.77
C TRP A 406 13.59 -7.18 -33.69
N LYS A 407 14.57 -7.68 -34.46
CA LYS A 407 14.85 -9.12 -34.63
C LYS A 407 15.19 -9.79 -33.29
N VAL A 408 16.02 -9.13 -32.48
CA VAL A 408 16.45 -9.57 -31.15
C VAL A 408 15.24 -9.73 -30.21
N PHE A 409 14.21 -8.89 -30.33
CA PHE A 409 13.00 -8.90 -29.50
C PHE A 409 11.81 -9.65 -30.13
N SER A 410 12.04 -10.36 -31.23
CA SER A 410 11.00 -11.04 -32.00
C SER A 410 10.27 -12.15 -31.24
N HIS A 411 10.78 -12.59 -30.10
CA HIS A 411 10.21 -13.64 -29.25
C HIS A 411 9.96 -13.14 -27.81
N GLY A 412 9.76 -11.83 -27.66
CA GLY A 412 9.53 -11.19 -26.37
C GLY A 412 10.80 -10.67 -25.71
N LEU A 413 10.60 -9.90 -24.64
CA LEU A 413 11.67 -9.20 -23.92
C LEU A 413 12.65 -10.18 -23.26
N TYR A 414 12.14 -11.27 -22.66
CA TYR A 414 12.98 -12.28 -22.01
C TYR A 414 14.01 -12.88 -22.98
N LYS A 415 13.54 -13.35 -24.14
CA LYS A 415 14.39 -13.89 -25.21
C LYS A 415 15.34 -12.83 -25.75
N GLY A 416 14.89 -11.57 -25.88
CA GLY A 416 15.72 -10.50 -26.38
C GLY A 416 16.90 -10.15 -25.47
N ILE A 417 16.68 -10.06 -24.16
CA ILE A 417 17.78 -9.83 -23.21
C ILE A 417 18.77 -11.01 -23.22
N GLN A 418 18.25 -12.24 -23.30
CA GLN A 418 19.10 -13.43 -23.43
C GLN A 418 19.94 -13.39 -24.73
N MET A 419 19.35 -12.93 -25.84
CA MET A 419 20.06 -12.76 -27.11
C MET A 419 21.13 -11.67 -27.00
N ILE A 420 20.84 -10.51 -26.39
CA ILE A 420 21.85 -9.45 -26.14
C ILE A 420 23.03 -10.00 -25.34
N ALA A 421 22.78 -10.73 -24.24
CA ALA A 421 23.84 -11.35 -23.45
C ALA A 421 24.66 -12.37 -24.27
N THR A 422 24.01 -13.12 -25.15
CA THR A 422 24.69 -14.11 -26.01
C THR A 422 25.52 -13.43 -27.12
N GLU A 423 24.97 -12.41 -27.77
CA GLU A 423 25.65 -11.61 -28.79
C GLU A 423 26.88 -10.91 -28.21
N SER A 424 26.76 -10.33 -27.00
CA SER A 424 27.89 -9.73 -26.30
C SER A 424 29.03 -10.74 -26.06
N GLN A 425 28.71 -11.97 -25.64
CA GLN A 425 29.71 -13.03 -25.46
C GLN A 425 30.39 -13.40 -26.77
N ASN A 426 29.62 -13.51 -27.86
CA ASN A 426 30.17 -13.85 -29.17
C ASN A 426 31.13 -12.77 -29.66
N LEU A 427 30.78 -11.50 -29.47
CA LEU A 427 31.63 -10.36 -29.79
C LEU A 427 32.96 -10.44 -29.03
N VAL A 428 32.89 -10.54 -27.70
CA VAL A 428 34.09 -10.63 -26.84
C VAL A 428 34.95 -11.85 -27.18
N SER A 429 34.33 -13.01 -27.44
CA SER A 429 35.07 -14.25 -27.75
C SER A 429 35.70 -14.24 -29.14
N SER A 430 35.06 -13.57 -30.10
CA SER A 430 35.57 -13.49 -31.47
C SER A 430 36.82 -12.62 -31.57
N ASN A 431 36.99 -11.68 -30.62
CA ASN A 431 38.01 -10.64 -30.63
C ASN A 431 38.08 -9.88 -31.97
N LYS A 432 36.98 -9.90 -32.74
CA LYS A 432 36.87 -9.23 -34.03
C LYS A 432 36.13 -7.92 -33.83
N LEU A 433 36.83 -6.85 -34.19
CA LEU A 433 36.33 -5.49 -34.12
C LEU A 433 35.55 -5.15 -35.39
N GLU A 434 34.43 -5.85 -35.62
CA GLU A 434 33.53 -5.52 -36.72
C GLU A 434 32.62 -4.37 -36.26
N MET A 435 33.03 -3.14 -36.60
CA MET A 435 32.40 -1.91 -36.09
C MET A 435 30.91 -1.79 -36.36
N GLU A 436 30.43 -2.26 -37.51
CA GLU A 436 29.01 -2.29 -37.84
C GLU A 436 28.22 -3.19 -36.88
N VAL A 437 28.83 -4.30 -36.43
CA VAL A 437 28.21 -5.25 -35.49
C VAL A 437 28.18 -4.67 -34.08
N LEU A 438 29.24 -3.99 -33.65
CA LEU A 438 29.27 -3.32 -32.35
C LEU A 438 28.26 -2.16 -32.29
N TYR A 439 28.14 -1.39 -33.37
CA TYR A 439 27.16 -0.31 -33.48
C TYR A 439 25.71 -0.82 -33.44
N GLU A 440 25.39 -1.90 -34.15
CA GLU A 440 24.06 -2.53 -34.11
C GLU A 440 23.77 -3.19 -32.74
N PHE A 441 24.79 -3.69 -32.05
CA PHE A 441 24.68 -4.16 -30.68
C PHE A 441 24.38 -3.02 -29.69
N ASP A 442 25.08 -1.88 -29.81
CA ASP A 442 24.82 -0.71 -28.97
C ASP A 442 23.39 -0.21 -29.16
N LYS A 443 22.94 -0.08 -30.41
CA LYS A 443 21.54 0.20 -30.74
C LYS A 443 20.60 -0.79 -30.04
N SER A 444 20.88 -2.09 -30.14
CA SER A 444 20.14 -3.18 -29.46
C SER A 444 19.94 -2.91 -27.96
N VAL A 445 20.99 -2.42 -27.29
CA VAL A 445 20.96 -2.07 -25.86
C VAL A 445 20.21 -0.76 -25.58
N TYR A 446 20.28 0.26 -26.45
CA TYR A 446 19.49 1.49 -26.27
C TYR A 446 17.99 1.26 -26.42
N TYR A 447 17.56 0.50 -27.43
CA TYR A 447 16.15 0.15 -27.58
C TYR A 447 15.64 -0.75 -26.44
N LEU A 448 16.52 -1.58 -25.86
CA LEU A 448 16.16 -2.37 -24.68
C LEU A 448 15.73 -1.45 -23.53
N ASP A 449 16.44 -0.35 -23.29
CA ASP A 449 16.08 0.62 -22.25
C ASP A 449 14.70 1.25 -22.51
N GLU A 450 14.39 1.61 -23.76
CA GLU A 450 13.05 2.09 -24.13
C GLU A 450 11.96 1.05 -23.88
N LEU A 451 12.21 -0.21 -24.24
CA LEU A 451 11.28 -1.32 -23.99
C LEU A 451 11.08 -1.56 -22.48
N LEU A 452 12.15 -1.55 -21.70
CA LEU A 452 12.11 -1.70 -20.24
C LEU A 452 11.35 -0.53 -19.58
N ASN A 453 11.45 0.68 -20.14
CA ASN A 453 10.69 1.84 -19.70
C ASN A 453 9.18 1.71 -20.03
N GLN A 454 8.83 1.16 -21.19
CA GLN A 454 7.43 0.84 -21.52
C GLN A 454 6.85 -0.24 -20.59
N VAL A 455 7.65 -1.26 -20.25
CA VAL A 455 7.27 -2.29 -19.26
C VAL A 455 6.97 -1.61 -17.94
N PHE A 456 7.84 -0.70 -17.52
CA PHE A 456 7.69 0.08 -16.30
C PHE A 456 6.40 0.91 -16.27
N GLN A 457 6.11 1.69 -17.31
CA GLN A 457 4.89 2.48 -17.38
C GLN A 457 3.62 1.62 -17.40
N SER A 458 3.67 0.48 -18.10
CA SER A 458 2.55 -0.48 -18.16
C SER A 458 2.31 -1.15 -16.81
N LEU A 459 3.37 -1.53 -16.09
CA LEU A 459 3.31 -2.06 -14.74
C LEU A 459 2.60 -1.08 -13.80
N GLN A 460 3.11 0.15 -13.71
CA GLN A 460 2.52 1.17 -12.82
C GLN A 460 1.04 1.40 -13.12
N ARG A 461 0.68 1.48 -14.41
CA ARG A 461 -0.71 1.66 -14.82
C ARG A 461 -1.60 0.49 -14.40
N GLU A 462 -1.20 -0.75 -14.71
CA GLU A 462 -2.00 -1.93 -14.37
C GLU A 462 -2.19 -2.05 -12.84
N ILE A 463 -1.16 -1.68 -12.07
CA ILE A 463 -1.21 -1.75 -10.61
C ILE A 463 -2.12 -0.67 -10.04
N SER A 464 -1.99 0.59 -10.48
CA SER A 464 -2.93 1.65 -10.09
C SER A 464 -4.37 1.25 -10.41
N GLU A 465 -4.62 0.69 -11.61
CA GLU A 465 -5.96 0.23 -12.02
C GLU A 465 -6.49 -0.90 -11.10
N LYS A 466 -5.65 -1.86 -10.70
CA LYS A 466 -6.04 -2.94 -9.78
C LYS A 466 -6.25 -2.47 -8.36
N LEU A 467 -5.39 -1.60 -7.84
CA LEU A 467 -5.56 -1.01 -6.51
C LEU A 467 -6.83 -0.18 -6.46
N ASP A 468 -7.08 0.66 -7.47
CA ASP A 468 -8.31 1.43 -7.59
C ASP A 468 -9.54 0.51 -7.70
N PHE A 469 -9.44 -0.63 -8.39
CA PHE A 469 -10.50 -1.64 -8.42
C PHE A 469 -10.77 -2.24 -7.03
N TYR A 470 -9.74 -2.64 -6.28
CA TYR A 470 -9.90 -3.15 -4.92
C TYR A 470 -10.47 -2.10 -3.97
N PHE A 471 -10.02 -0.85 -4.08
CA PHE A 471 -10.59 0.26 -3.31
C PHE A 471 -12.04 0.55 -3.67
N ASN A 472 -12.39 0.52 -4.95
CA ASN A 472 -13.77 0.69 -5.39
C ASN A 472 -14.65 -0.43 -4.84
N ILE A 473 -14.19 -1.69 -4.88
CA ILE A 473 -14.88 -2.82 -4.23
C ILE A 473 -15.02 -2.54 -2.72
N PHE A 474 -13.96 -2.05 -2.07
CA PHE A 474 -13.99 -1.74 -0.65
C PHE A 474 -15.06 -0.68 -0.35
N ILE A 475 -15.07 0.42 -1.08
CA ILE A 475 -16.05 1.50 -0.95
C ILE A 475 -17.47 0.98 -1.16
N TRP A 476 -17.74 0.30 -2.29
CA TRP A 476 -19.08 -0.21 -2.60
C TRP A 476 -19.58 -1.20 -1.57
N THR A 477 -18.71 -2.08 -1.07
CA THR A 477 -19.08 -3.04 -0.02
C THR A 477 -19.33 -2.33 1.31
N THR A 478 -18.55 -1.30 1.65
CA THR A 478 -18.78 -0.44 2.83
C THR A 478 -20.14 0.26 2.74
N VAL A 479 -20.47 0.80 1.57
CA VAL A 479 -21.77 1.46 1.31
C VAL A 479 -22.91 0.46 1.42
N LEU A 480 -22.79 -0.70 0.78
CA LEU A 480 -23.82 -1.74 0.81
C LEU A 480 -24.04 -2.27 2.24
N TYR A 481 -22.94 -2.53 2.96
CA TYR A 481 -22.96 -2.89 4.38
C TYR A 481 -23.65 -1.81 5.22
N SER A 482 -23.31 -0.54 5.02
CA SER A 482 -23.92 0.59 5.72
C SER A 482 -25.43 0.67 5.47
N LEU A 483 -25.87 0.44 4.23
CA LEU A 483 -27.29 0.39 3.86
C LEU A 483 -28.01 -0.78 4.54
N VAL A 484 -27.41 -1.97 4.60
CA VAL A 484 -27.99 -3.13 5.29
C VAL A 484 -28.14 -2.85 6.79
N VAL A 485 -27.10 -2.33 7.42
CA VAL A 485 -27.10 -1.98 8.85
C VAL A 485 -28.14 -0.90 9.16
N PHE A 486 -28.24 0.13 8.31
CA PHE A 486 -29.25 1.17 8.43
C PHE A 486 -30.68 0.63 8.21
N GLY A 487 -30.87 -0.27 7.24
CA GLY A 487 -32.12 -0.97 7.00
C GLY A 487 -32.57 -1.80 8.20
N VAL A 488 -31.64 -2.53 8.85
CA VAL A 488 -31.92 -3.25 10.10
C VAL A 488 -32.36 -2.31 11.22
N LEU A 489 -31.77 -1.11 11.31
CA LEU A 489 -32.20 -0.09 12.27
C LEU A 489 -33.65 0.38 12.01
N LEU A 490 -33.98 0.70 10.75
CA LEU A 490 -35.30 1.22 10.38
C LEU A 490 -36.41 0.16 10.49
N VAL A 491 -36.16 -1.07 10.05
CA VAL A 491 -37.19 -2.11 9.90
C VAL A 491 -37.33 -2.99 11.14
N LEU A 492 -36.24 -3.25 11.87
CA LEU A 492 -36.27 -4.10 13.05
C LEU A 492 -36.23 -3.26 14.34
N PHE A 493 -35.25 -2.38 14.45
CA PHE A 493 -34.94 -1.71 15.73
C PHE A 493 -35.96 -0.64 16.14
N LEU A 494 -36.30 0.28 15.23
CA LEU A 494 -37.27 1.36 15.48
C LEU A 494 -38.69 0.83 15.77
N PRO A 495 -39.22 -0.17 15.03
CA PRO A 495 -40.53 -0.74 15.32
C PRO A 495 -40.58 -1.46 16.66
N LEU A 496 -39.51 -2.14 17.08
CA LEU A 496 -39.39 -2.75 18.40
C LEU A 496 -39.52 -1.68 19.51
N ILE A 497 -38.77 -0.58 19.40
CA ILE A 497 -38.85 0.54 20.37
C ILE A 497 -40.25 1.18 20.37
N LYS A 498 -40.87 1.36 19.19
CA LYS A 498 -42.23 1.91 19.08
C LYS A 498 -43.26 1.01 19.78
N LYS A 499 -43.21 -0.30 19.56
CA LYS A 499 -44.10 -1.28 20.22
C LYS A 499 -43.96 -1.21 21.74
N GLU A 500 -42.74 -1.15 22.25
CA GLU A 500 -42.48 -1.08 23.69
C GLU A 500 -42.95 0.24 24.31
N LYS A 501 -42.76 1.37 23.63
CA LYS A 501 -43.35 2.66 24.05
C LYS A 501 -44.88 2.60 24.13
N LEU A 502 -45.52 1.88 23.21
CA LEU A 502 -46.97 1.72 23.14
C LEU A 502 -47.49 0.82 24.27
N LEU A 503 -46.80 -0.29 24.54
CA LEU A 503 -47.10 -1.23 25.62
C LEU A 503 -46.97 -0.55 26.99
N MET A 504 -45.92 0.27 27.17
CA MET A 504 -45.77 1.12 28.36
C MET A 504 -46.93 2.11 28.51
N LYS A 505 -47.36 2.81 27.44
CA LYS A 505 -48.51 3.72 27.50
C LYS A 505 -49.78 2.99 27.94
N HIS A 506 -50.02 1.76 27.49
CA HIS A 506 -51.17 0.96 27.92
C HIS A 506 -51.12 0.60 29.40
N ILE A 507 -49.98 0.09 29.89
CA ILE A 507 -49.79 -0.23 31.31
C ILE A 507 -50.01 1.03 32.17
N LEU A 508 -49.52 2.18 31.72
CA LEU A 508 -49.70 3.46 32.42
C LEU A 508 -51.15 3.93 32.45
N LYS A 509 -51.88 3.79 31.33
CA LYS A 509 -53.32 4.10 31.29
C LYS A 509 -54.10 3.22 32.27
N LEU A 510 -53.79 1.92 32.32
CA LEU A 510 -54.41 0.99 33.26
C LEU A 510 -54.12 1.38 34.71
N LEU A 511 -52.87 1.67 35.05
CA LEU A 511 -52.47 2.13 36.38
C LEU A 511 -53.25 3.38 36.82
N LYS A 512 -53.36 4.39 35.94
CA LYS A 512 -54.14 5.60 36.22
C LYS A 512 -55.63 5.33 36.41
N LEU A 513 -56.23 4.43 35.62
CA LEU A 513 -57.64 4.05 35.78
C LEU A 513 -57.89 3.40 37.14
N PHE A 514 -56.98 2.54 37.61
CA PHE A 514 -57.10 1.92 38.93
C PHE A 514 -56.86 2.89 40.09
N GLU A 515 -56.04 3.93 39.91
CA GLU A 515 -55.86 5.00 40.89
C GLU A 515 -57.04 5.97 40.95
N ARG A 516 -57.73 6.22 39.82
CA ARG A 516 -58.89 7.13 39.75
C ARG A 516 -60.15 6.56 40.41
N ASN A 517 -60.31 5.24 40.45
CA ASN A 517 -61.39 4.56 41.19
C ASN A 517 -61.20 4.59 42.74
N LYS A 518 -60.22 5.34 43.23
CA LYS A 518 -59.90 5.50 44.66
C LYS A 518 -60.51 6.78 45.26
N THR A 519 -60.88 7.74 44.41
CA THR A 519 -61.80 8.86 44.72
C THR A 519 -63.20 8.47 44.33
#